data_AF-A0A9P7C858-F1
#
_entry.id   AF-A0A9P7C858-F1
#
_cell.length_a   1.000
_cell.length_b   1.000
_cell.length_c   1.000
_cell.angle_alpha   90.00
_cell.angle_beta   90.00
_cell.angle_gamma   90.00
#
_symmetry.space_group_name_H-M   'P 1'
#
loop_
_entity.id
_entity.type
_entity.pdbx_description
1 polymer ?
#
loop_
_entity_poly.entity_id
_entity_poly.type
_entity_poly.pdbx_seq_one_letter_code
_entity_poly.pdbx_strand_id
1 'polypeptide(L)'
;MIATSSAAVPDLRIACAPERGAETVNLLLRVLALATVLLGSGCASLSHAERDRAEAIAVQARSAVVDCQRADRCAQDSPLRALAGRAFTESTPERPRHYATLLDEGEGALVARLNLLRSATRSIDLQTYIFDKDDSARLVIDELLAASRRGVKVRELIDQLSAITDLQILGALSG
;
A
#
# COMPACT_ATOMS: atom_id res chain seq x y z
N MET A 1 18.52 -40.87 78.37
CA MET A 1 17.21 -41.58 78.41
C MET A 1 16.38 -40.96 77.31
N ILE A 2 16.02 -41.60 76.20
CA ILE A 2 15.61 -43.00 75.98
C ILE A 2 16.28 -43.50 74.68
N ALA A 3 16.68 -44.77 74.69
CA ALA A 3 17.20 -45.54 73.55
C ALA A 3 16.08 -46.37 72.93
N THR A 4 16.12 -46.61 71.61
CA THR A 4 15.65 -47.80 70.85
C THR A 4 15.94 -47.55 69.36
N SER A 5 15.94 -48.48 68.41
CA SER A 5 16.45 -49.85 68.24
C SER A 5 16.08 -50.25 66.81
N SER A 6 17.03 -50.85 66.08
CA SER A 6 16.91 -51.90 65.04
C SER A 6 15.79 -51.87 63.97
N ALA A 7 16.17 -51.95 62.69
CA ALA A 7 15.96 -53.15 61.85
C ALA A 7 16.41 -52.92 60.39
N ALA A 8 17.09 -53.90 59.82
CA ALA A 8 17.49 -53.99 58.41
C ALA A 8 16.37 -54.59 57.53
N VAL A 9 16.30 -54.19 56.25
CA VAL A 9 15.44 -54.79 55.22
C VAL A 9 16.30 -55.03 53.95
N PRO A 10 16.17 -56.18 53.25
CA PRO A 10 17.14 -56.66 52.28
C PRO A 10 16.90 -56.22 50.82
N ASP A 11 17.95 -56.40 50.01
CA ASP A 11 18.09 -56.13 48.58
C ASP A 11 16.99 -56.70 47.67
N LEU A 12 16.49 -55.88 46.73
CA LEU A 12 15.76 -56.32 45.55
C LEU A 12 16.37 -55.70 44.29
N ARG A 13 17.17 -56.48 43.55
CA ARG A 13 17.72 -56.10 42.25
C ARG A 13 16.67 -56.28 41.16
N ILE A 14 16.30 -55.18 40.49
CA ILE A 14 15.48 -55.18 39.26
C ILE A 14 16.42 -55.08 38.06
N ALA A 15 16.33 -56.06 37.15
CA ALA A 15 17.07 -56.09 35.89
C ALA A 15 16.47 -55.10 34.88
N CYS A 16 17.32 -54.32 34.20
CA CYS A 16 16.95 -53.36 33.16
C CYS A 16 16.92 -54.04 31.78
N ALA A 17 15.90 -53.76 30.97
CA ALA A 17 15.76 -54.20 29.58
C ALA A 17 16.20 -53.08 28.60
N PRO A 18 16.60 -53.40 27.34
CA PRO A 18 17.49 -52.54 26.53
C PRO A 18 16.78 -51.43 25.74
N GLU A 19 17.53 -50.34 25.52
CA GLU A 19 17.09 -49.09 24.91
C GLU A 19 16.86 -49.18 23.39
N ARG A 20 15.59 -49.04 22.96
CA ARG A 20 15.18 -48.90 21.54
C ARG A 20 14.60 -47.51 21.21
N GLY A 21 14.70 -46.55 22.14
CA GLY A 21 13.97 -45.27 22.08
C GLY A 21 14.70 -44.10 21.40
N ALA A 22 16.03 -44.16 21.25
CA ALA A 22 16.80 -42.98 20.83
C ALA A 22 16.70 -42.65 19.32
N GLU A 23 16.62 -43.65 18.45
CA GLU A 23 16.61 -43.44 16.99
C GLU A 23 15.26 -42.90 16.47
N THR A 24 14.15 -43.37 17.04
CA THR A 24 12.81 -42.92 16.68
C THR A 24 12.55 -41.48 17.13
N VAL A 25 13.08 -41.09 18.29
CA VAL A 25 13.00 -39.70 18.80
C VAL A 25 13.78 -38.74 17.90
N ASN A 26 14.96 -39.12 17.42
CA ASN A 26 15.77 -38.28 16.53
C ASN A 26 15.12 -38.09 15.15
N LEU A 27 14.52 -39.16 14.60
CA LEU A 27 13.76 -39.09 13.35
C LEU A 27 12.53 -38.17 13.48
N LEU A 28 11.77 -38.32 14.58
CA LEU A 28 10.59 -37.49 14.84
C LEU A 28 10.97 -36.01 14.97
N LEU A 29 12.08 -35.71 15.66
CA LEU A 29 12.57 -34.35 15.84
C LEU A 29 12.99 -33.70 14.50
N ARG A 30 13.63 -34.47 13.61
CA ARG A 30 14.01 -34.02 12.27
C ARG A 30 12.80 -33.75 11.38
N VAL A 31 11.80 -34.63 11.42
CA VAL A 31 10.54 -34.46 10.67
C VAL A 31 9.78 -33.24 11.17
N LEU A 32 9.68 -33.05 12.50
CA LEU A 32 9.04 -31.88 13.09
C LEU A 32 9.78 -30.58 12.74
N ALA A 33 11.12 -30.58 12.76
CA ALA A 33 11.93 -29.44 12.35
C ALA A 33 11.74 -29.10 10.87
N LEU A 34 11.75 -30.09 9.98
CA LEU A 34 11.45 -29.91 8.55
C LEU A 34 10.04 -29.37 8.32
N ALA A 35 9.04 -29.91 9.02
CA ALA A 35 7.67 -29.44 8.93
C ALA A 35 7.54 -27.99 9.42
N THR A 36 8.21 -27.61 10.51
CA THR A 36 8.20 -26.23 11.00
C THR A 36 8.89 -25.26 10.05
N VAL A 37 9.99 -25.67 9.41
CA VAL A 37 10.66 -24.86 8.36
C VAL A 37 9.76 -24.70 7.13
N LEU A 38 9.12 -25.78 6.67
CA LEU A 38 8.20 -25.74 5.54
C LEU A 38 6.99 -24.85 5.82
N LEU A 39 6.36 -25.01 6.99
CA LEU A 39 5.22 -24.19 7.42
C LEU A 39 5.61 -22.72 7.67
N GLY A 40 6.83 -22.45 8.13
CA GLY A 40 7.34 -21.09 8.36
C GLY A 40 7.75 -20.33 7.09
N SER A 41 7.96 -21.03 5.97
CA SER A 41 8.36 -20.42 4.69
C SER A 41 7.21 -19.83 3.87
N GLY A 42 5.95 -20.10 4.26
CA GLY A 42 4.75 -19.66 3.53
C GLY A 42 4.49 -18.15 3.57
N CYS A 43 5.13 -17.39 4.48
CA CYS A 43 4.87 -15.96 4.68
C CYS A 43 5.87 -15.02 3.97
N ALA A 44 6.74 -15.52 3.09
CA ALA A 44 7.71 -14.73 2.32
C ALA A 44 7.48 -14.80 0.79
N SER A 45 6.22 -14.95 0.36
CA SER A 45 5.82 -15.53 -0.94
C SER A 45 5.96 -14.64 -2.20
N LEU A 46 6.81 -13.62 -2.19
CA LEU A 46 7.24 -12.97 -3.43
C LEU A 46 8.75 -12.79 -3.42
N SER A 47 9.44 -13.54 -4.26
CA SER A 47 10.84 -13.33 -4.56
C SER A 47 11.05 -11.95 -5.18
N HIS A 48 12.27 -11.40 -5.05
CA HIS A 48 12.63 -10.16 -5.75
C HIS A 48 12.39 -10.26 -7.26
N ALA A 49 12.69 -11.42 -7.85
CA ALA A 49 12.45 -11.69 -9.26
C ALA A 49 10.96 -11.61 -9.65
N GLU A 50 10.05 -12.07 -8.79
CA GLU A 50 8.61 -11.96 -9.03
C GLU A 50 8.11 -10.51 -8.91
N ARG A 51 8.67 -9.72 -7.97
CA ARG A 51 8.37 -8.29 -7.85
C ARG A 51 8.82 -7.50 -9.07
N ASP A 52 10.07 -7.72 -9.49
CA ASP A 52 10.65 -7.04 -10.64
C ASP A 52 9.88 -7.41 -11.93
N ARG A 53 9.44 -8.67 -12.05
CA ARG A 53 8.60 -9.11 -13.17
C ARG A 53 7.22 -8.44 -13.15
N ALA A 54 6.58 -8.32 -11.99
CA ALA A 54 5.30 -7.64 -11.86
C ALA A 54 5.42 -6.15 -12.19
N GLU A 55 6.47 -5.48 -11.71
CA GLU A 55 6.76 -4.08 -12.05
C GLU A 55 7.02 -3.91 -13.55
N ALA A 56 7.83 -4.78 -14.16
CA ALA A 56 8.10 -4.73 -15.59
C ALA A 56 6.82 -4.87 -16.43
N ILE A 57 5.93 -5.79 -16.06
CA ILE A 57 4.62 -5.95 -16.72
C ILE A 57 3.79 -4.66 -16.58
N ALA A 58 3.71 -4.09 -15.38
CA ALA A 58 2.97 -2.86 -15.15
C ALA A 58 3.53 -1.69 -15.97
N VAL A 59 4.86 -1.50 -15.97
CA VAL A 59 5.52 -0.43 -16.73
C VAL A 59 5.34 -0.61 -18.24
N GLN A 60 5.39 -1.84 -18.75
CA GLN A 60 5.15 -2.13 -20.17
C GLN A 60 3.70 -1.93 -20.59
N ALA A 61 2.75 -2.18 -19.68
CA ALA A 61 1.32 -2.00 -19.95
C ALA A 61 0.88 -0.52 -19.94
N ARG A 62 1.67 0.37 -19.32
CA ARG A 62 1.36 1.82 -19.25
C ARG A 62 1.37 2.45 -20.63
N SER A 63 0.37 3.30 -20.88
CA SER A 63 0.32 4.06 -22.13
C SER A 63 1.35 5.19 -22.08
N ALA A 64 2.31 5.18 -23.00
CA ALA A 64 3.23 6.31 -23.21
C ALA A 64 2.69 7.36 -24.18
N VAL A 65 1.46 7.18 -24.69
CA VAL A 65 0.85 8.09 -25.66
C VAL A 65 0.38 9.35 -24.92
N VAL A 66 0.90 10.49 -25.38
CA VAL A 66 0.50 11.80 -24.89
C VAL A 66 -0.31 12.52 -25.97
N ASP A 67 -1.57 12.80 -25.65
CA ASP A 67 -2.56 13.37 -26.59
C ASP A 67 -2.38 14.88 -26.81
N CYS A 68 -1.53 15.53 -26.00
CA CYS A 68 -1.31 16.97 -26.05
C CYS A 68 0.17 17.33 -26.27
N GLN A 69 0.44 18.19 -27.26
CA GLN A 69 1.79 18.67 -27.58
C GLN A 69 2.09 20.09 -27.04
N ARG A 70 1.12 20.76 -26.41
CA ARG A 70 1.33 22.10 -25.84
C ARG A 70 2.20 22.04 -24.59
N ALA A 71 3.02 23.08 -24.39
CA ALA A 71 3.90 23.20 -23.22
C ALA A 71 3.14 23.20 -21.88
N ASP A 72 1.91 23.67 -21.88
CA ASP A 72 1.01 23.70 -20.72
C ASP A 72 0.18 22.42 -20.55
N ARG A 73 0.47 21.35 -21.32
CA ARG A 73 -0.27 20.08 -21.28
C ARG A 73 -1.77 20.26 -21.53
N CYS A 74 -2.14 21.24 -22.36
CA CYS A 74 -3.53 21.55 -22.71
C CYS A 74 -4.38 21.78 -21.45
N ALA A 75 -3.77 22.36 -20.41
CA ALA A 75 -4.45 22.73 -19.19
C ALA A 75 -5.58 23.72 -19.46
N GLN A 76 -6.71 23.52 -18.78
CA GLN A 76 -7.81 24.47 -18.80
C GLN A 76 -7.55 25.63 -17.83
N ASP A 77 -8.20 26.76 -18.10
CA ASP A 77 -8.18 27.89 -17.18
C ASP A 77 -8.87 27.55 -15.86
N SER A 78 -8.28 28.02 -14.77
CA SER A 78 -8.80 27.83 -13.42
C SER A 78 -8.64 29.11 -12.61
N PRO A 79 -9.75 29.72 -12.13
CA PRO A 79 -9.69 30.85 -11.22
C PRO A 79 -8.93 30.51 -9.92
N LEU A 80 -9.05 29.27 -9.43
CA LEU A 80 -8.36 28.78 -8.24
C LEU A 80 -6.86 28.65 -8.47
N ARG A 81 -6.43 28.12 -9.62
CA ARG A 81 -5.01 28.09 -9.99
C ARG A 81 -4.44 29.48 -10.24
N ALA A 82 -5.23 30.40 -10.81
CA ALA A 82 -4.82 31.79 -11.01
C ALA A 82 -4.57 32.51 -9.68
N LEU A 83 -5.39 32.24 -8.64
CA LEU A 83 -5.15 32.73 -7.28
C LEU A 83 -3.81 32.22 -6.74
N ALA A 84 -3.46 30.95 -6.95
CA ALA A 84 -2.16 30.42 -6.57
C ALA A 84 -1.00 31.12 -7.31
N GLY A 85 -1.14 31.35 -8.62
CA GLY A 85 -0.16 32.10 -9.41
C GLY A 85 0.07 33.53 -8.90
N ARG A 86 -1.00 34.23 -8.51
CA ARG A 86 -0.91 35.54 -7.87
C ARG A 86 -0.22 35.45 -6.51
N ALA A 87 -0.62 34.50 -5.66
CA ALA A 87 0.01 34.28 -4.36
C ALA A 87 1.53 34.05 -4.49
N PHE A 88 1.97 33.22 -5.45
CA PHE A 88 3.40 32.97 -5.67
C PHE A 88 4.15 34.21 -6.18
N THR A 89 3.50 35.05 -6.98
CA THR A 89 4.13 36.26 -7.53
C THR A 89 4.22 37.38 -6.50
N GLU A 90 3.21 37.52 -5.63
CA GLU A 90 3.11 38.60 -4.64
C GLU A 90 3.73 38.25 -3.28
N SER A 91 3.94 36.97 -2.98
CA SER A 91 4.51 36.53 -1.70
C SER A 91 6.00 36.81 -1.61
N THR A 92 6.42 37.30 -0.45
CA THR A 92 7.82 37.40 -0.03
C THR A 92 7.97 36.74 1.35
N PRO A 93 9.19 36.35 1.78
CA PRO A 93 9.40 35.79 3.11
C PRO A 93 8.88 36.70 4.25
N GLU A 94 8.98 38.01 4.09
CA GLU A 94 8.56 39.00 5.08
C GLU A 94 7.06 39.33 4.97
N ARG A 95 6.45 39.11 3.80
CA ARG A 95 5.03 39.39 3.52
C ARG A 95 4.41 38.25 2.70
N PRO A 96 4.01 37.14 3.33
CA PRO A 96 3.35 36.05 2.63
C PRO A 96 1.95 36.47 2.17
N ARG A 97 1.54 35.96 1.00
CA ARG A 97 0.19 36.12 0.45
C ARG A 97 -0.47 34.76 0.28
N HIS A 98 -1.68 34.64 0.80
CA HIS A 98 -2.49 33.44 0.69
C HIS A 98 -3.91 33.83 0.25
N TYR A 99 -4.50 32.98 -0.59
CA TYR A 99 -5.91 33.06 -0.93
C TYR A 99 -6.59 31.77 -0.48
N ALA A 100 -7.74 31.90 0.15
CA ALA A 100 -8.58 30.79 0.55
C ALA A 100 -9.99 31.02 0.01
N THR A 101 -10.59 29.95 -0.50
CA THR A 101 -12.00 29.91 -0.88
C THR A 101 -12.67 28.88 0.01
N LEU A 102 -13.64 29.33 0.80
CA LEU A 102 -14.46 28.45 1.63
C LEU A 102 -15.54 27.82 0.73
N LEU A 103 -15.68 26.50 0.84
CA LEU A 103 -16.63 25.70 0.07
C LEU A 103 -17.38 24.83 1.06
N ASP A 104 -18.60 25.24 1.39
CA ASP A 104 -19.39 24.60 2.46
C ASP A 104 -20.19 23.39 1.96
N GLU A 105 -20.41 23.31 0.65
CA GLU A 105 -21.18 22.25 0.01
C GLU A 105 -20.30 21.31 -0.81
N GLY A 106 -20.60 20.00 -0.73
CA GLY A 106 -19.83 18.95 -1.40
C GLY A 106 -19.77 19.12 -2.92
N GLU A 107 -20.86 19.55 -3.54
CA GLU A 107 -20.97 19.74 -4.99
C GLU A 107 -20.02 20.83 -5.49
N GLY A 108 -20.06 22.01 -4.85
CA GLY A 108 -19.13 23.10 -5.16
C GLY A 108 -17.67 22.70 -4.90
N ALA A 109 -17.43 21.94 -3.84
CA ALA A 109 -16.11 21.42 -3.52
C ALA A 109 -15.62 20.38 -4.56
N LEU A 110 -16.50 19.54 -5.11
CA LEU A 110 -16.17 18.60 -6.18
C LEU A 110 -15.83 19.35 -7.47
N VAL A 111 -16.67 20.32 -7.88
CA VAL A 111 -16.43 21.14 -9.08
C VAL A 111 -15.09 21.87 -9.00
N ALA A 112 -14.77 22.45 -7.85
CA ALA A 112 -13.48 23.11 -7.60
C ALA A 112 -12.30 22.14 -7.79
N ARG A 113 -12.40 20.92 -7.27
CA ARG A 113 -11.38 19.87 -7.44
C ARG A 113 -11.24 19.47 -8.91
N LEU A 114 -12.33 19.18 -9.61
CA LEU A 114 -12.30 18.83 -11.04
C LEU A 114 -11.67 19.96 -11.88
N ASN A 115 -12.00 21.22 -11.61
CA ASN A 115 -11.38 22.35 -12.30
C ASN A 115 -9.85 22.43 -12.04
N LEU A 116 -9.40 22.17 -10.80
CA LEU A 116 -7.97 22.10 -10.50
C LEU A 116 -7.28 20.95 -11.24
N LEU A 117 -7.87 19.76 -11.27
CA LEU A 117 -7.35 18.60 -12.03
C LEU A 117 -7.22 18.92 -13.53
N ARG A 118 -8.23 19.55 -14.12
CA ARG A 118 -8.21 20.01 -15.53
C ARG A 118 -7.14 21.05 -15.82
N SER A 119 -6.78 21.87 -14.83
CA SER A 119 -5.78 22.95 -14.97
C SER A 119 -4.34 22.51 -14.67
N ALA A 120 -4.13 21.26 -14.26
CA ALA A 120 -2.81 20.75 -13.89
C ALA A 120 -1.86 20.70 -15.10
N THR A 121 -0.60 21.09 -14.88
CA THR A 121 0.43 21.21 -15.94
C THR A 121 1.65 20.33 -15.73
N ARG A 122 1.86 19.81 -14.51
CA ARG A 122 3.08 19.07 -14.13
C ARG A 122 2.77 17.78 -13.38
N SER A 123 2.08 17.88 -12.25
CA SER A 123 1.72 16.74 -11.44
C SER A 123 0.41 16.96 -10.69
N ILE A 124 -0.22 15.85 -10.32
CA ILE A 124 -1.35 15.77 -9.41
C ILE A 124 -0.98 14.75 -8.33
N ASP A 125 -1.15 15.16 -7.08
CA ASP A 125 -1.06 14.32 -5.91
C ASP A 125 -2.43 14.29 -5.25
N LEU A 126 -3.11 13.15 -5.31
CA LEU A 126 -4.40 12.94 -4.66
C LEU A 126 -4.21 12.04 -3.45
N GLN A 127 -4.63 12.50 -2.28
CA GLN A 127 -4.68 11.69 -1.07
C GLN A 127 -6.12 11.71 -0.55
N THR A 128 -6.72 10.54 -0.38
CA THR A 128 -8.07 10.41 0.16
C THR A 128 -8.21 9.19 1.04
N TYR A 129 -9.10 9.28 2.03
CA TYR A 129 -9.42 8.20 2.94
C TYR A 129 -10.44 7.22 2.32
N ILE A 130 -11.55 7.75 1.79
CA ILE A 130 -12.58 6.96 1.12
C ILE A 130 -12.51 7.26 -0.37
N PHE A 131 -12.44 6.21 -1.17
CA PHE A 131 -12.61 6.27 -2.62
C PHE A 131 -13.45 5.07 -3.04
N ASP A 132 -14.75 5.29 -3.21
CA ASP A 132 -15.72 4.25 -3.50
C ASP A 132 -16.16 4.31 -4.97
N LYS A 133 -16.83 3.26 -5.46
CA LYS A 133 -17.34 3.19 -6.84
C LYS A 133 -18.65 3.97 -6.99
N ASP A 134 -18.58 5.28 -6.81
CA ASP A 134 -19.69 6.21 -7.02
C ASP A 134 -19.45 7.18 -8.20
N ASP A 135 -20.45 7.99 -8.51
CA ASP A 135 -20.38 8.94 -9.63
C ASP A 135 -19.34 10.04 -9.40
N SER A 136 -19.13 10.45 -8.15
CA SER A 136 -18.14 11.48 -7.82
C SER A 136 -16.71 10.97 -8.00
N ALA A 137 -16.44 9.72 -7.58
CA ALA A 137 -15.17 9.06 -7.78
C ALA A 137 -14.90 8.80 -9.26
N ARG A 138 -15.91 8.38 -10.03
CA ARG A 138 -15.78 8.24 -11.49
C ARG A 138 -15.37 9.54 -12.17
N LEU A 139 -16.01 10.65 -11.82
CA LEU A 139 -15.63 11.96 -12.34
C LEU A 139 -14.18 12.32 -12.02
N VAL A 140 -13.73 12.05 -10.79
CA VAL A 140 -12.34 12.29 -10.39
C VAL A 140 -11.38 11.39 -11.18
N ILE A 141 -11.67 10.09 -11.29
CA ILE A 141 -10.86 9.12 -12.04
C ILE A 141 -10.74 9.54 -13.50
N ASP A 142 -11.83 9.93 -14.15
CA ASP A 142 -11.84 10.37 -15.54
C ASP A 142 -10.93 11.58 -15.76
N GLU A 143 -10.95 12.55 -14.84
CA GLU A 143 -10.08 13.72 -14.91
C GLU A 143 -8.61 13.39 -14.62
N LEU A 144 -8.33 12.47 -13.69
CA LEU A 144 -6.98 11.98 -13.43
C LEU A 144 -6.39 11.26 -14.65
N LEU A 145 -7.17 10.36 -15.26
CA LEU A 145 -6.79 9.66 -16.48
C LEU A 145 -6.60 10.65 -17.65
N ALA A 146 -7.49 11.63 -17.78
CA ALA A 146 -7.35 12.68 -18.79
C ALA A 146 -6.10 13.52 -18.56
N ALA A 147 -5.75 13.84 -17.31
CA ALA A 147 -4.51 14.54 -16.99
C ALA A 147 -3.27 13.70 -17.31
N SER A 148 -3.29 12.40 -16.98
CA SER A 148 -2.24 11.44 -17.32
C SER A 148 -2.00 11.39 -18.83
N ARG A 149 -3.06 11.25 -19.64
CA ARG A 149 -3.00 11.28 -21.12
C ARG A 149 -2.47 12.58 -21.70
N ARG A 150 -2.57 13.71 -20.99
CA ARG A 150 -1.94 14.98 -21.39
C ARG A 150 -0.48 15.09 -20.96
N GLY A 151 0.07 14.10 -20.25
CA GLY A 151 1.45 14.06 -19.78
C GLY A 151 1.66 14.66 -18.37
N VAL A 152 0.59 14.78 -17.57
CA VAL A 152 0.68 15.20 -16.16
C VAL A 152 0.98 13.98 -15.30
N LYS A 153 1.97 14.07 -14.41
CA LYS A 153 2.31 12.97 -13.49
C LYS A 153 1.25 12.84 -12.39
N VAL A 154 0.47 11.77 -12.40
CA VAL A 154 -0.54 11.47 -11.37
C VAL A 154 0.02 10.51 -10.33
N ARG A 155 -0.19 10.83 -9.05
CA ARG A 155 0.04 9.94 -7.92
C ARG A 155 -1.17 9.95 -7.02
N GLU A 156 -1.61 8.77 -6.63
CA GLU A 156 -2.77 8.61 -5.75
C GLU A 156 -2.37 7.78 -4.53
N LEU A 157 -2.78 8.25 -3.35
CA LEU A 157 -2.63 7.57 -2.08
C LEU A 157 -4.02 7.37 -1.46
N ILE A 158 -4.48 6.13 -1.46
CA ILE A 158 -5.79 5.73 -0.92
C ILE A 158 -5.56 4.86 0.31
N ASP A 159 -6.35 5.05 1.35
CA ASP A 159 -6.36 4.13 2.49
C ASP A 159 -6.96 2.77 2.08
N GLN A 160 -6.16 1.71 2.20
CA GLN A 160 -6.52 0.35 1.81
C GLN A 160 -7.74 -0.20 2.58
N LEU A 161 -8.06 0.32 3.76
CA LEU A 161 -9.23 -0.11 4.53
C LEU A 161 -10.56 0.40 3.95
N SER A 162 -10.52 1.41 3.08
CA SER A 162 -11.69 2.06 2.47
C SER A 162 -11.52 2.29 0.96
N ALA A 163 -10.58 1.55 0.34
CA ALA A 163 -10.26 1.64 -1.08
C ALA A 163 -11.20 0.78 -1.94
N ILE A 164 -11.31 1.16 -3.20
CA ILE A 164 -12.00 0.43 -4.26
C ILE A 164 -11.62 -1.06 -4.22
N THR A 165 -12.60 -1.91 -3.93
CA THR A 165 -12.44 -3.38 -3.90
C THR A 165 -12.42 -4.02 -5.30
N ASP A 166 -12.79 -3.25 -6.32
CA ASP A 166 -12.80 -3.67 -7.73
C ASP A 166 -11.39 -3.59 -8.33
N LEU A 167 -10.76 -4.75 -8.51
CA LEU A 167 -9.42 -4.88 -9.09
C LEU A 167 -9.30 -4.31 -10.52
N GLN A 168 -10.39 -4.23 -11.28
CA GLN A 168 -10.34 -3.67 -12.63
C GLN A 168 -10.16 -2.15 -12.60
N ILE A 169 -10.76 -1.48 -11.63
CA ILE A 169 -10.60 -0.02 -11.46
C ILE A 169 -9.19 0.29 -10.98
N LEU A 170 -8.67 -0.48 -10.01
CA LEU A 170 -7.27 -0.36 -9.60
C LEU A 170 -6.31 -0.59 -10.78
N GLY A 171 -6.62 -1.55 -11.64
CA GLY A 171 -5.88 -1.80 -12.89
C GLY A 171 -5.91 -0.59 -13.83
N ALA A 172 -7.05 0.06 -14.01
CA ALA A 172 -7.17 1.24 -14.87
C ALA A 172 -6.32 2.43 -14.38
N LEU A 173 -6.15 2.59 -13.06
CA LEU A 173 -5.32 3.62 -12.45
C LEU A 173 -3.81 3.33 -12.52
N SER A 174 -3.43 2.09 -12.83
CA SER A 174 -2.03 1.68 -12.94
C SER A 174 -1.38 2.05 -14.28
N GLY A 175 -2.18 2.53 -15.25
CA GLY A 175 -1.84 2.78 -16.66
C GLY A 175 -1.28 4.17 -16.99
#